data_AF-A0A410RJB7-F1
#
_entry.id   AF-A0A410RJB7-F1
#
_cell.length_a   1.000
_cell.length_b   1.000
_cell.length_c   1.000
_cell.angle_alpha   90.00
_cell.angle_beta   90.00
_cell.angle_gamma   90.00
#
_symmetry.space_group_name_H-M   'P 1'
#
loop_
_entity.id
_entity.type
_entity.pdbx_description
1 polymer ?
#
loop_
_entity_poly.entity_id
_entity_poly.type
_entity_poly.pdbx_seq_one_letter_code
_entity_poly.pdbx_strand_id
1 'polypeptide(L)'
;MLLFLLPFLAAADGGVSDDAPAPLPEQVCPDVGLATMLSKQLLDQRGAQTLELKGLSGAEFQVRSFRSAGRVAVQLEFSGRTFLPSKAAKASLSGPNHQALRVVEVIEVAPAPEDGIARIIVEVEAQPREARGVYTLELQDAEGTKLLVLPGVRFPSI
;
A
#
# COMPACT_ATOMS: atom_id res chain seq x y z
N MET A 1 70.13 12.84 -6.60
CA MET A 1 69.68 14.24 -6.52
C MET A 1 70.37 15.01 -7.63
N LEU A 2 69.66 15.29 -8.72
CA LEU A 2 70.15 16.03 -9.88
C LEU A 2 69.29 17.29 -10.04
N LEU A 3 69.95 18.37 -10.47
CA LEU A 3 69.48 19.74 -10.54
C LEU A 3 68.51 20.05 -11.70
N PHE A 4 67.88 21.23 -11.55
CA PHE A 4 67.73 22.32 -12.53
C PHE A 4 66.39 22.56 -13.27
N LEU A 5 66.02 23.85 -13.20
CA LEU A 5 65.39 24.73 -14.20
C LEU A 5 63.86 24.77 -14.32
N LEU A 6 63.29 25.82 -13.69
CA LEU A 6 62.12 26.54 -14.21
C LEU A 6 62.46 27.19 -15.56
N PRO A 7 61.50 27.26 -16.48
CA PRO A 7 61.30 28.47 -17.24
C PRO A 7 59.90 29.05 -17.06
N PHE A 8 59.91 30.37 -17.04
CA PHE A 8 58.79 31.30 -16.97
C PHE A 8 57.94 31.26 -18.26
N LEU A 9 56.61 31.34 -18.06
CA LEU A 9 55.59 32.09 -18.81
C LEU A 9 55.29 31.78 -20.29
N ALA A 10 54.06 31.32 -20.54
CA ALA A 10 53.24 31.79 -21.66
C ALA A 10 51.74 31.62 -21.32
N ALA A 11 51.05 32.75 -21.22
CA ALA A 11 49.60 32.82 -21.17
C ALA A 11 49.02 32.52 -22.54
N ALA A 12 48.01 31.66 -22.61
CA ALA A 12 47.04 31.65 -23.69
C ALA A 12 45.67 31.30 -23.09
N ASP A 13 44.86 32.33 -23.12
CA ASP A 13 43.42 32.37 -22.87
C ASP A 13 42.68 31.34 -23.74
N GLY A 14 41.60 30.77 -23.23
CA GLY A 14 40.85 29.72 -23.90
C GLY A 14 39.82 29.07 -23.00
N GLY A 15 38.89 29.88 -22.49
CA GLY A 15 37.72 29.38 -21.78
C GLY A 15 36.85 28.46 -22.65
N VAL A 16 36.65 27.24 -22.17
CA VAL A 16 35.44 26.45 -22.41
C VAL A 16 35.01 25.95 -21.04
N SER A 17 34.08 26.69 -20.45
CA SER A 17 33.27 26.21 -19.33
C SER A 17 32.20 25.33 -19.96
N ASP A 18 32.50 24.04 -20.14
CA ASP A 18 31.47 23.02 -20.39
C ASP A 18 30.75 22.78 -19.06
N ASP A 19 29.92 23.76 -18.70
CA ASP A 19 29.00 23.69 -17.56
C ASP A 19 27.81 22.85 -18.02
N ALA A 20 28.05 21.56 -18.22
CA ALA A 20 26.98 20.59 -18.42
C ALA A 20 26.21 20.49 -17.09
N PRO A 21 24.91 20.85 -17.05
CA PRO A 21 24.15 20.75 -15.81
C PRO A 21 24.15 19.28 -15.37
N ALA A 22 24.65 19.04 -14.16
CA ALA A 22 24.60 17.75 -13.50
C ALA A 22 23.15 17.21 -13.58
N PRO A 23 22.95 15.91 -13.86
CA PRO A 23 21.62 15.34 -13.89
C PRO A 23 20.93 15.63 -12.55
N LEU A 24 19.77 16.27 -12.62
CA LEU A 24 18.95 16.54 -11.45
C LEU A 24 18.75 15.22 -10.69
N PRO A 25 18.88 15.21 -9.36
CA PRO A 25 18.69 13.99 -8.57
C PRO A 25 17.31 13.42 -8.93
N GLU A 26 17.27 12.13 -9.30
CA GLU A 26 16.01 11.44 -9.54
C GLU A 26 15.10 11.71 -8.34
N GLN A 27 13.99 12.39 -8.58
CA GLN A 27 12.96 12.56 -7.57
C GLN A 27 12.38 11.18 -7.28
N VAL A 28 12.98 10.50 -6.30
CA VAL A 28 12.41 9.31 -5.71
C VAL A 28 11.19 9.78 -4.93
N CYS A 29 10.04 9.79 -5.59
CA CYS A 29 8.77 9.88 -4.88
C CYS A 29 8.71 8.67 -3.94
N PRO A 30 8.64 8.86 -2.62
CA PRO A 30 8.49 7.73 -1.71
C PRO A 30 7.19 6.99 -2.09
N ASP A 31 7.27 5.68 -2.28
CA ASP A 31 6.11 4.81 -2.49
C ASP A 31 5.28 4.81 -1.20
N VAL A 32 4.34 5.75 -1.08
CA VAL A 32 3.40 5.79 0.04
C VAL A 32 2.36 4.70 -0.20
N GLY A 33 2.41 3.65 0.62
CA GLY A 33 1.53 2.48 0.50
C GLY A 33 0.05 2.80 0.64
N LEU A 34 -0.80 1.97 0.02
CA LEU A 34 -2.26 2.15 0.04
C LEU A 34 -2.81 2.14 1.47
N ALA A 35 -2.32 1.29 2.35
CA ALA A 35 -2.75 1.22 3.75
C ALA A 35 -2.45 2.53 4.50
N THR A 36 -1.31 3.15 4.23
CA THR A 36 -0.96 4.44 4.83
C THR A 36 -1.91 5.53 4.32
N MET A 37 -2.16 5.61 3.01
CA MET A 37 -3.06 6.63 2.46
C MET A 37 -4.51 6.44 2.95
N LEU A 38 -4.99 5.20 3.02
CA LEU A 38 -6.34 4.87 3.52
C LEU A 38 -6.47 5.16 5.02
N SER A 39 -5.48 4.79 5.84
CA SER A 39 -5.51 5.05 7.29
C SER A 39 -5.47 6.54 7.63
N LYS A 40 -4.87 7.36 6.77
CA LYS A 40 -4.84 8.82 6.86
C LYS A 40 -6.03 9.49 6.17
N GLN A 41 -6.97 8.71 5.62
CA GLN A 41 -8.13 9.20 4.86
C GLN A 41 -7.75 10.14 3.70
N LEU A 42 -6.58 9.92 3.09
CA LEU A 42 -6.11 10.69 1.94
C LEU A 42 -6.70 10.22 0.61
N LEU A 43 -7.24 9.00 0.60
CA LEU A 43 -7.97 8.45 -0.54
C LEU A 43 -9.47 8.54 -0.26
N ASP A 44 -10.20 9.12 -1.21
CA ASP A 44 -11.64 9.04 -1.22
C ASP A 44 -12.12 7.73 -1.87
N GLN A 45 -13.43 7.55 -1.91
CA GLN A 45 -14.07 6.34 -2.40
C GLN A 45 -14.13 6.20 -3.93
N ARG A 46 -13.65 7.20 -4.70
CA ARG A 46 -13.68 7.16 -6.15
C ARG A 46 -12.72 6.10 -6.67
N GLY A 47 -13.21 5.27 -7.59
CA GLY A 47 -12.43 4.17 -8.16
C GLY A 47 -12.30 2.95 -7.24
N ALA A 48 -12.89 2.95 -6.05
CA ALA A 48 -12.98 1.76 -5.20
C ALA A 48 -14.09 0.82 -5.68
N GLN A 49 -13.94 -0.48 -5.42
CA GLN A 49 -15.01 -1.44 -5.62
C GLN A 49 -15.61 -1.80 -4.26
N THR A 50 -16.87 -1.43 -4.07
CA THR A 50 -17.60 -1.74 -2.83
C THR A 50 -18.25 -3.11 -2.92
N LEU A 51 -18.06 -3.88 -1.85
CA LEU A 51 -18.72 -5.15 -1.61
C LEU A 51 -19.49 -5.01 -0.29
N GLU A 52 -20.81 -4.91 -0.41
CA GLU A 52 -21.70 -4.90 0.75
C GLU A 52 -21.92 -6.33 1.24
N LEU A 53 -21.56 -6.59 2.49
CA LEU A 53 -21.75 -7.90 3.09
C LEU A 53 -22.45 -7.75 4.44
N LYS A 54 -23.60 -8.42 4.56
CA LYS A 54 -24.21 -8.64 5.86
C LYS A 54 -23.36 -9.68 6.58
N GLY A 55 -22.65 -9.24 7.62
CA GLY A 55 -21.72 -10.09 8.35
C GLY A 55 -22.40 -11.36 8.88
N LEU A 56 -21.63 -12.45 8.93
CA LEU A 56 -22.06 -13.78 9.41
C LEU A 56 -22.50 -13.78 10.89
N SER A 57 -22.25 -12.69 11.63
CA SER A 57 -22.57 -12.51 13.06
C SER A 57 -23.54 -11.36 13.35
N GLY A 58 -24.24 -10.82 12.36
CA GLY A 58 -25.21 -9.72 12.56
C GLY A 58 -24.61 -8.32 12.68
N ALA A 59 -23.28 -8.17 12.66
CA ALA A 59 -22.61 -6.89 12.48
C ALA A 59 -22.61 -6.52 10.99
N GLU A 60 -23.20 -5.37 10.66
CA GLU A 60 -23.15 -4.78 9.33
C GLU A 60 -21.79 -4.09 9.15
N PHE A 61 -21.00 -4.56 8.19
CA PHE A 61 -19.71 -3.95 7.85
C PHE A 61 -19.60 -3.77 6.34
N GLN A 62 -19.01 -2.64 5.94
CA GLN A 62 -18.78 -2.37 4.52
C GLN A 62 -17.38 -2.86 4.14
N VAL A 63 -17.25 -3.41 2.95
CA VAL A 63 -15.95 -3.78 2.39
C VAL A 63 -15.70 -2.94 1.15
N ARG A 64 -14.53 -2.34 1.07
CA ARG A 64 -14.06 -1.59 -0.09
C ARG A 64 -12.72 -2.13 -0.52
N SER A 65 -12.51 -2.25 -1.82
CA SER A 65 -11.23 -2.67 -2.37
C SER A 65 -10.66 -1.60 -3.29
N PHE A 66 -9.33 -1.51 -3.26
CA PHE A 66 -8.55 -0.50 -3.95
C PHE A 66 -7.42 -1.16 -4.71
N ARG A 67 -6.94 -0.46 -5.75
CA ARG A 67 -5.86 -0.96 -6.59
C ARG A 67 -4.95 0.19 -7.02
N SER A 68 -3.65 -0.08 -6.99
CA SER A 68 -2.60 0.71 -7.61
C SER A 68 -1.80 -0.16 -8.59
N ALA A 69 -0.71 0.37 -9.15
CA ALA A 69 0.08 -0.30 -10.17
C ALA A 69 0.69 -1.65 -9.71
N GLY A 70 1.06 -1.76 -8.44
CA GLY A 70 1.71 -2.97 -7.88
C GLY A 70 1.12 -3.47 -6.57
N ARG A 71 0.03 -2.84 -6.09
CA ARG A 71 -0.60 -3.15 -4.81
C ARG A 71 -2.11 -3.17 -4.94
N VAL A 72 -2.74 -3.95 -4.08
CA VAL A 72 -4.17 -3.89 -3.82
C VAL A 72 -4.41 -3.73 -2.32
N ALA A 73 -5.55 -3.15 -1.96
CA ALA A 73 -5.94 -3.04 -0.56
C ALA A 73 -7.40 -3.41 -0.37
N VAL A 74 -7.71 -3.97 0.80
CA VAL A 74 -9.07 -4.22 1.27
C VAL A 74 -9.28 -3.45 2.56
N GLN A 75 -10.28 -2.59 2.60
CA GLN A 75 -10.72 -1.86 3.78
C GLN A 75 -12.05 -2.44 4.25
N LEU A 76 -12.09 -2.84 5.52
CA LEU A 76 -13.30 -3.24 6.22
C LEU A 76 -13.69 -2.12 7.17
N GLU A 77 -14.93 -1.66 7.09
CA GLU A 77 -15.47 -0.59 7.91
C GLU A 77 -16.56 -1.13 8.83
N PHE A 78 -16.37 -0.94 10.13
CA PHE A 78 -17.25 -1.46 11.15
C PHE A 78 -17.93 -0.32 11.91
N SER A 79 -19.26 -0.41 12.01
CA SER A 79 -20.04 0.49 12.86
C SER A 79 -20.00 -0.01 14.31
N GLY A 80 -19.49 0.81 15.23
CA GLY A 80 -19.49 0.52 16.67
C GLY A 80 -18.14 0.10 17.26
N ARG A 81 -18.13 -0.23 18.56
CA ARG A 81 -16.90 -0.39 19.37
C ARG A 81 -16.32 -1.81 19.39
N THR A 82 -17.11 -2.83 19.05
CA THR A 82 -16.69 -4.24 19.11
C THR A 82 -17.05 -4.91 17.80
N PHE A 83 -16.04 -5.17 16.98
CA PHE A 83 -16.24 -5.60 15.59
C PHE A 83 -15.47 -6.88 15.21
N LEU A 84 -14.44 -7.25 15.97
CA LEU A 84 -13.80 -8.56 15.92
C LEU A 84 -13.62 -9.10 17.36
N PRO A 85 -13.56 -10.44 17.53
CA PRO A 85 -13.36 -11.06 18.84
C PRO A 85 -11.97 -10.80 19.43
N SER A 86 -10.98 -10.49 18.60
CA SER A 86 -9.64 -10.06 18.98
C SER A 86 -9.01 -9.18 17.88
N LYS A 87 -7.81 -8.66 18.12
CA LYS A 87 -7.05 -7.82 17.18
C LYS A 87 -6.60 -8.64 15.96
N ALA A 88 -6.92 -8.18 14.77
CA ALA A 88 -6.33 -8.67 13.53
C ALA A 88 -4.85 -8.28 13.46
N ALA A 89 -3.99 -9.28 13.35
CA ALA A 89 -2.54 -9.10 13.25
C ALA A 89 -1.97 -9.67 11.96
N LYS A 90 -2.66 -10.63 11.35
CA LYS A 90 -2.25 -11.32 10.13
C LYS A 90 -3.41 -11.37 9.15
N ALA A 91 -3.06 -11.46 7.87
CA ALA A 91 -4.03 -11.70 6.82
C ALA A 91 -3.48 -12.64 5.76
N SER A 92 -4.37 -13.25 4.99
CA SER A 92 -4.04 -13.89 3.72
C SER A 92 -5.08 -13.52 2.67
N LEU A 93 -4.63 -13.35 1.44
CA LEU A 93 -5.51 -13.07 0.30
C LEU A 93 -5.27 -14.16 -0.74
N SER A 94 -6.22 -15.09 -0.84
CA SER A 94 -6.13 -16.25 -1.71
C SER A 94 -7.04 -16.09 -2.93
N GLY A 95 -6.45 -16.22 -4.11
CA GLY A 95 -7.11 -16.09 -5.40
C GLY A 95 -7.47 -17.43 -6.04
N PRO A 96 -7.87 -17.39 -7.32
CA PRO A 96 -8.10 -18.59 -8.12
C PRO A 96 -6.85 -19.49 -8.12
N ASN A 97 -7.06 -20.81 -8.18
CA ASN A 97 -5.98 -21.83 -8.13
C ASN A 97 -5.12 -21.80 -6.86
N HIS A 98 -5.67 -21.33 -5.73
CA HIS A 98 -4.97 -21.26 -4.44
C HIS A 98 -3.73 -20.35 -4.44
N GLN A 99 -3.64 -19.40 -5.37
CA GLN A 99 -2.58 -18.40 -5.36
C GLN A 99 -2.74 -17.49 -4.13
N ALA A 100 -1.79 -17.55 -3.20
CA ALA A 100 -1.72 -16.60 -2.10
C ALA A 100 -0.89 -15.40 -2.52
N LEU A 101 -1.46 -14.20 -2.38
CA LEU A 101 -0.74 -12.95 -2.61
C LEU A 101 -0.01 -12.51 -1.34
N ARG A 102 1.14 -11.84 -1.52
CA ARG A 102 2.00 -11.43 -0.40
C ARG A 102 1.36 -10.24 0.33
N VAL A 103 0.93 -10.47 1.56
CA VAL A 103 0.45 -9.39 2.44
C VAL A 103 1.62 -8.50 2.83
N VAL A 104 1.46 -7.21 2.60
CA VAL A 104 2.41 -6.17 2.98
C VAL A 104 2.14 -5.74 4.42
N GLU A 105 0.87 -5.45 4.73
CA GLU A 105 0.51 -4.84 6.01
C GLU A 105 -0.95 -5.13 6.38
N VAL A 106 -1.21 -5.19 7.69
CA VAL A 106 -2.54 -5.17 8.30
C VAL A 106 -2.57 -4.05 9.33
N ILE A 107 -3.38 -3.01 9.07
CA ILE A 107 -3.55 -1.86 9.97
C ILE A 107 -4.97 -1.90 10.56
N GLU A 108 -5.07 -1.80 11.87
CA GLU A 108 -6.32 -1.45 12.54
C GLU A 108 -6.32 0.05 12.88
N VAL A 109 -7.37 0.74 12.45
CA VAL A 109 -7.61 2.15 12.74
C VAL A 109 -8.79 2.23 13.71
N ALA A 110 -8.53 2.80 14.88
CA ALA A 110 -9.56 3.06 15.88
C ALA A 110 -10.66 3.97 15.33
N PRO A 111 -11.91 3.84 15.81
CA PRO A 111 -13.01 4.69 15.36
C PRO A 111 -12.71 6.17 15.64
N ALA A 112 -12.85 7.00 14.62
CA ALA A 112 -12.69 8.44 14.77
C ALA A 112 -13.91 9.03 15.50
N PRO A 113 -13.76 10.13 16.26
CA PRO A 113 -14.88 10.77 16.95
C PRO A 113 -15.98 11.28 16.02
N GLU A 114 -15.62 11.57 14.77
CA GLU A 114 -16.48 12.21 13.75
C GLU A 114 -17.46 11.24 13.09
N ASP A 115 -17.04 9.99 12.82
CA ASP A 115 -17.85 8.99 12.13
C ASP A 115 -18.17 7.77 13.00
N GLY A 116 -17.41 7.51 14.06
CA GLY A 116 -17.55 6.34 14.90
C GLY A 116 -17.21 5.02 14.19
N ILE A 117 -16.49 5.08 13.05
CA ILE A 117 -16.22 3.94 12.18
C ILE A 117 -14.81 3.42 12.43
N ALA A 118 -14.72 2.20 12.95
CA ALA A 118 -13.45 1.49 13.03
C ALA A 118 -13.09 0.86 11.68
N ARG A 119 -11.80 0.80 11.35
CA ARG A 119 -11.35 0.29 10.05
C ARG A 119 -10.25 -0.74 10.22
N ILE A 120 -10.30 -1.77 9.37
CA ILE A 120 -9.18 -2.70 9.18
C ILE A 120 -8.77 -2.61 7.73
N ILE A 121 -7.49 -2.35 7.49
CA ILE A 121 -6.93 -2.20 6.15
C ILE A 121 -5.88 -3.27 5.95
N VAL A 122 -6.05 -4.06 4.90
CA VAL A 122 -5.08 -5.07 4.47
C VAL A 122 -4.51 -4.64 3.14
N GLU A 123 -3.20 -4.43 3.07
CA GLU A 123 -2.48 -4.14 1.84
C GLU A 123 -1.68 -5.35 1.40
N VAL A 124 -1.69 -5.60 0.09
CA VAL A 124 -1.14 -6.80 -0.54
C VAL A 124 -0.42 -6.41 -1.82
N GLU A 125 0.75 -7.01 -2.06
CA GLU A 125 1.41 -6.91 -3.36
C GLU A 125 0.62 -7.68 -4.41
N ALA A 126 0.39 -7.05 -5.56
CA ALA A 126 -0.28 -7.66 -6.69
C ALA A 126 0.13 -6.97 -7.98
N GLN A 127 0.71 -7.74 -8.90
CA GLN A 127 0.90 -7.28 -10.28
C GLN A 127 -0.46 -7.08 -10.98
N PRO A 128 -0.51 -6.29 -12.06
CA PRO A 128 -1.78 -5.99 -12.73
C PRO A 128 -2.59 -7.21 -13.21
N ARG A 129 -1.91 -8.34 -13.47
CA ARG A 129 -2.56 -9.61 -13.83
C ARG A 129 -3.05 -10.36 -12.60
N GLU A 130 -2.31 -10.29 -11.50
CA GLU A 130 -2.59 -10.95 -10.22
C GLU A 130 -3.69 -10.26 -9.44
N ALA A 131 -4.07 -9.02 -9.78
CA ALA A 131 -5.23 -8.35 -9.18
C ALA A 131 -6.56 -8.73 -9.86
N ARG A 132 -6.53 -9.57 -10.90
CA ARG A 132 -7.72 -9.99 -11.66
C ARG A 132 -8.28 -11.28 -11.09
N GLY A 133 -9.56 -11.26 -10.73
CA GLY A 133 -10.26 -12.46 -10.31
C GLY A 133 -11.11 -12.21 -9.07
N VAL A 134 -11.45 -13.30 -8.39
CA VAL A 134 -12.21 -13.29 -7.14
C VAL A 134 -11.33 -13.91 -6.06
N TYR A 135 -11.20 -13.21 -4.95
CA TYR A 135 -10.32 -13.55 -3.85
C TYR A 135 -11.12 -13.82 -2.58
N THR A 136 -10.50 -14.60 -1.70
CA THR A 136 -10.93 -14.77 -0.31
C THR A 136 -9.89 -14.12 0.59
N LEU A 137 -10.31 -13.10 1.33
CA LEU A 137 -9.52 -12.52 2.41
C LEU A 137 -9.78 -13.31 3.69
N GLU A 138 -8.73 -13.67 4.40
CA GLU A 138 -8.81 -14.23 5.74
C GLU A 138 -8.03 -13.35 6.71
N LEU A 139 -8.66 -12.94 7.81
CA LEU A 139 -8.05 -12.22 8.92
C LEU A 139 -7.79 -13.17 10.09
N GLN A 140 -6.63 -13.04 10.70
CA GLN A 140 -6.20 -13.85 11.84
C GLN A 140 -5.62 -12.96 12.94
N ASP A 141 -5.68 -13.44 14.18
CA ASP A 141 -4.93 -12.84 15.28
C ASP A 141 -3.43 -13.19 15.21
N ALA A 142 -2.68 -12.82 16.24
CA ALA A 142 -1.24 -13.06 16.29
C ALA A 142 -0.93 -14.56 16.40
N GLU A 143 -1.82 -15.34 17.03
CA GLU A 143 -1.74 -16.77 17.26
C GLU A 143 -2.12 -17.58 16.01
N GLY A 144 -2.74 -16.94 15.01
CA GLY A 144 -3.23 -17.59 13.79
C GLY A 144 -4.68 -18.08 13.90
N THR A 145 -5.39 -17.71 14.96
CA THR A 145 -6.82 -17.95 15.09
C THR A 145 -7.55 -17.13 14.04
N LYS A 146 -8.41 -17.80 13.27
CA LYS A 146 -9.24 -17.19 12.24
C LYS A 146 -10.30 -16.29 12.87
N LEU A 147 -10.27 -15.00 12.52
CA LEU A 147 -11.20 -13.99 13.00
C LEU A 147 -12.32 -13.73 12.00
N LEU A 148 -11.98 -13.69 10.71
CA LEU A 148 -12.93 -13.42 9.63
C LEU A 148 -12.46 -14.11 8.34
N VAL A 149 -13.42 -14.66 7.60
CA VAL A 149 -13.22 -15.11 6.21
C VAL A 149 -14.20 -14.39 5.32
N LEU A 150 -13.65 -13.78 4.29
CA LEU A 150 -14.34 -12.86 3.41
C LEU A 150 -14.17 -13.30 1.96
N PRO A 151 -15.07 -14.16 1.45
CA PRO A 151 -15.05 -14.53 0.04
C PRO A 151 -15.59 -13.40 -0.84
N GLY A 152 -15.28 -13.45 -2.13
CA GLY A 152 -15.91 -12.57 -3.13
C GLY A 152 -15.20 -11.25 -3.36
N VAL A 153 -14.04 -11.02 -2.75
CA VAL A 153 -13.26 -9.79 -2.92
C VAL A 153 -12.80 -9.69 -4.38
N ARG A 154 -13.10 -8.57 -5.02
CA ARG A 154 -12.63 -8.22 -6.37
C ARG A 154 -11.93 -6.88 -6.29
N PHE A 155 -11.01 -6.60 -7.21
CA PHE A 155 -10.31 -5.32 -7.26
C PHE A 155 -10.72 -4.51 -8.49
N PRO A 156 -10.73 -3.17 -8.40
CA PRO A 156 -10.97 -2.30 -9.53
C PRO A 156 -10.05 -2.59 -10.73
N SER A 157 -10.53 -2.21 -11.92
CA SER A 157 -9.66 -2.13 -13.09
C SER A 157 -8.91 -0.79 -13.07
N ILE A 158 -7.64 -0.80 -13.46
CA ILE A 158 -6.84 0.40 -13.72
C ILE A 158 -6.67 0.57 -15.23
#